data_AF-A0A2S9QRC4-F1
#
_entry.id   AF-A0A2S9QRC4-F1
#
_cell.length_a   1.000
_cell.length_b   1.000
_cell.length_c   1.000
_cell.angle_alpha   90.00
_cell.angle_beta   90.00
_cell.angle_gamma   90.00
#
_symmetry.space_group_name_H-M   'P 1'
#
loop_
_entity.id
_entity.type
_entity.pdbx_description
1 polymer ?
#
loop_
_entity_poly.entity_id
_entity_poly.type
_entity_poly.pdbx_seq_one_letter_code
_entity_poly.pdbx_strand_id
1 'polypeptide(L)'
;MGFTFILPSSRRLLTSGIRDRRSEGTAAARADAFRRDYERWSRWGLGLAAFLVTIPAGFVATGLAGAIEAAGSSDPIDIVVVGAAALLCIAGGATLFALWRSGRLLARAACEELRAIYSEGWRSPSPWGWAQVRLLNGEPRIFVRLVTGTLALMLAVGGFAVAARDLAAGETMFTLPSLLVALCSACSGLGQLGGVMRIVRGMSAGDPIAARHLRR
;
A
#
# COMPACT_ATOMS: atom_id res chain seq x y z
N MET A 1 3.81 -12.27 -15.70
CA MET A 1 4.45 -12.88 -14.51
C MET A 1 4.08 -12.10 -13.24
N GLY A 2 2.92 -12.38 -12.62
CA GLY A 2 2.27 -11.42 -11.69
C GLY A 2 2.34 -11.70 -10.19
N PHE A 3 3.03 -12.75 -9.71
CA PHE A 3 2.95 -13.12 -8.30
C PHE A 3 4.25 -13.44 -7.56
N THR A 4 5.36 -12.77 -7.88
CA THR A 4 6.63 -12.94 -7.14
C THR A 4 6.50 -12.57 -5.65
N PHE A 5 5.51 -11.73 -5.28
CA PHE A 5 5.31 -11.25 -3.91
C PHE A 5 4.11 -11.86 -3.16
N ILE A 6 3.44 -12.86 -3.74
CA ILE A 6 2.31 -13.57 -3.13
C ILE A 6 2.79 -14.99 -2.78
N LEU A 7 2.45 -15.49 -1.59
CA LEU A 7 2.84 -16.83 -1.17
C LEU A 7 2.25 -17.89 -2.10
N PRO A 8 2.95 -19.02 -2.34
CA PRO A 8 2.44 -20.10 -3.17
C PRO A 8 1.10 -20.67 -2.67
N SER A 9 0.86 -20.65 -1.35
CA SER A 9 -0.42 -21.05 -0.75
C SER A 9 -1.55 -20.12 -1.18
N SER A 10 -1.39 -18.81 -1.00
CA SER A 10 -2.36 -17.80 -1.43
C SER A 10 -2.56 -17.79 -2.95
N ARG A 11 -1.50 -18.00 -3.73
CA ARG A 11 -1.60 -18.08 -5.20
C ARG A 11 -2.52 -19.22 -5.62
N ARG A 12 -2.34 -20.41 -5.02
CA ARG A 12 -3.20 -21.57 -5.29
C ARG A 12 -4.67 -21.27 -5.00
N LEU A 13 -4.95 -20.59 -3.89
CA LEU A 13 -6.30 -20.16 -3.52
C LEU A 13 -6.89 -19.10 -4.47
N LEU A 14 -6.07 -18.22 -5.06
CA LEU A 14 -6.53 -17.26 -6.07
C LEU A 14 -6.86 -17.95 -7.40
N THR A 15 -6.14 -19.02 -7.75
CA THR A 15 -6.34 -19.75 -9.01
C THR A 15 -7.38 -20.85 -8.94
N SER A 16 -7.72 -21.36 -7.74
CA SER A 16 -8.59 -22.53 -7.59
C SER A 16 -10.06 -22.30 -7.98
N GLY A 17 -10.45 -21.07 -8.34
CA GLY A 17 -11.82 -20.74 -8.74
C GLY A 17 -12.84 -20.92 -7.61
N ILE A 18 -14.01 -20.32 -7.75
CA ILE A 18 -15.13 -20.38 -6.78
C ILE A 18 -15.94 -21.68 -7.01
N ARG A 19 -15.28 -22.80 -7.35
CA ARG A 19 -15.97 -24.00 -7.86
C ARG A 19 -16.09 -25.16 -6.90
N ASP A 20 -15.49 -25.07 -5.71
CA ASP A 20 -15.79 -26.00 -4.62
C ASP A 20 -16.95 -25.50 -3.79
N ARG A 21 -17.79 -26.45 -3.31
CA ARG A 21 -18.89 -26.22 -2.38
C ARG A 21 -18.35 -25.42 -1.19
N ARG A 22 -18.54 -24.11 -1.21
CA ARG A 22 -18.06 -23.26 -0.14
C ARG A 22 -18.82 -23.64 1.13
N SER A 23 -18.06 -23.82 2.20
CA SER A 23 -18.56 -23.87 3.56
C SER A 23 -17.97 -22.71 4.35
N GLU A 24 -18.62 -22.34 5.46
CA GLU A 24 -18.12 -21.29 6.37
C GLU A 24 -16.65 -21.49 6.73
N GLY A 25 -16.28 -22.73 7.10
CA GLY A 25 -14.91 -23.06 7.49
C GLY A 25 -13.91 -22.82 6.36
N THR A 26 -14.27 -23.16 5.11
CA THR A 26 -13.39 -22.93 3.96
C THR A 26 -13.22 -21.44 3.64
N ALA A 27 -14.28 -20.64 3.70
CA ALA A 27 -14.21 -19.21 3.45
C ALA A 27 -13.41 -18.48 4.54
N ALA A 28 -13.62 -18.82 5.81
CA ALA A 28 -12.86 -18.29 6.93
C ALA A 28 -11.37 -18.62 6.83
N ALA A 29 -11.02 -19.87 6.49
CA ALA A 29 -9.64 -20.28 6.30
C ALA A 29 -8.95 -19.56 5.13
N ARG A 30 -9.66 -19.35 4.02
CA ARG A 30 -9.15 -18.59 2.86
C ARG A 30 -8.95 -17.11 3.20
N ALA A 31 -9.92 -16.49 3.87
CA ALA A 31 -9.82 -15.11 4.33
C ALA A 31 -8.60 -14.90 5.23
N ASP A 32 -8.39 -15.79 6.21
CA ASP A 32 -7.23 -15.75 7.10
C ASP A 32 -5.91 -15.96 6.35
N ALA A 33 -5.86 -16.91 5.40
CA ALA A 33 -4.68 -17.11 4.57
C ALA A 33 -4.30 -15.84 3.77
N PHE A 34 -5.27 -15.18 3.14
CA PHE A 34 -5.04 -13.93 2.40
C PHE A 34 -4.61 -12.78 3.32
N ARG A 35 -5.21 -12.67 4.52
CA ARG A 35 -4.81 -11.68 5.53
C ARG A 35 -3.39 -11.90 6.00
N ARG A 36 -3.01 -13.13 6.39
CA ARG A 36 -1.65 -13.46 6.83
C ARG A 36 -0.59 -13.14 5.78
N ASP A 37 -0.88 -13.36 4.51
CA ASP A 37 0.02 -13.02 3.40
C ASP A 37 0.15 -11.49 3.24
N TYR A 38 -0.98 -10.77 3.25
CA TYR A 38 -1.01 -9.31 3.17
C TYR A 38 -0.30 -8.63 4.35
N GLU A 39 -0.53 -9.14 5.56
CA GLU A 39 -0.03 -8.57 6.83
C GLU A 39 1.39 -9.02 7.18
N ARG A 40 2.04 -9.84 6.34
CA ARG A 40 3.37 -10.37 6.62
C ARG A 40 4.40 -9.26 6.87
N TRP A 41 5.18 -9.40 7.95
CA TRP A 41 6.25 -8.47 8.32
C TRP A 41 7.31 -8.31 7.22
N SER A 42 7.74 -9.38 6.57
CA SER A 42 8.73 -9.28 5.48
C SER A 42 8.21 -8.47 4.30
N ARG A 43 6.90 -8.50 4.04
CA ARG A 43 6.27 -7.68 3.00
C ARG A 43 6.22 -6.20 3.38
N TRP A 44 5.91 -5.92 4.65
CA TRP A 44 6.00 -4.56 5.18
C TRP A 44 7.43 -4.03 5.14
N GLY A 45 8.40 -4.80 5.65
CA GLY A 45 9.82 -4.42 5.68
C GLY A 45 10.38 -4.18 4.29
N LEU A 46 10.05 -5.02 3.30
CA LEU A 46 10.42 -4.78 1.91
C LEU A 46 9.81 -3.48 1.36
N GLY A 47 8.55 -3.20 1.68
CA GLY A 47 7.91 -1.95 1.30
C GLY A 47 8.59 -0.73 1.93
N LEU A 48 8.96 -0.82 3.21
CA LEU A 48 9.70 0.23 3.91
C LEU A 48 11.08 0.44 3.30
N ALA A 49 11.83 -0.64 3.06
CA ALA A 49 13.16 -0.57 2.44
C ALA A 49 13.08 0.03 1.02
N ALA A 50 12.13 -0.42 0.19
CA ALA A 50 11.93 0.13 -1.14
C ALA A 50 11.57 1.62 -1.08
N PHE A 51 10.74 2.04 -0.13
CA PHE A 51 10.40 3.45 0.09
C PHE A 51 11.63 4.30 0.49
N LEU A 52 12.41 3.82 1.46
CA LEU A 52 13.64 4.47 1.93
C LEU A 52 14.75 4.52 0.88
N VAL A 53 14.74 3.65 -0.12
CA VAL A 53 15.64 3.74 -1.28
C VAL A 53 15.09 4.68 -2.34
N THR A 54 13.79 4.57 -2.66
CA THR A 54 13.17 5.33 -3.76
C THR A 54 13.22 6.83 -3.53
N ILE A 55 12.89 7.29 -2.33
CA ILE A 55 12.81 8.72 -2.03
C ILE A 55 14.18 9.41 -2.11
N PRO A 56 15.22 8.96 -1.38
CA PRO A 56 16.54 9.59 -1.46
C PRO A 56 17.15 9.46 -2.86
N ALA A 57 17.00 8.31 -3.51
CA ALA A 57 17.53 8.12 -4.85
C ALA A 57 16.84 9.03 -5.88
N GLY A 58 15.51 9.16 -5.82
CA GLY A 58 14.76 10.08 -6.67
C GLY A 58 15.12 11.54 -6.38
N PHE A 59 15.28 11.91 -5.11
CA PHE A 59 15.69 13.25 -4.70
C PHE A 59 17.08 13.60 -5.22
N VAL A 60 18.06 12.70 -5.06
CA VAL A 60 19.43 12.88 -5.58
C VAL A 60 19.42 12.97 -7.11
N ALA A 61 18.73 12.06 -7.79
CA ALA A 61 18.69 12.04 -9.25
C ALA A 61 18.11 13.33 -9.83
N THR A 62 16.96 13.77 -9.31
CA THR A 62 16.26 14.98 -9.80
C THR A 62 16.96 16.26 -9.36
N GLY A 63 17.46 16.32 -8.13
CA GLY A 63 18.14 17.50 -7.59
C GLY A 63 19.50 17.74 -8.24
N LEU A 64 20.29 16.68 -8.43
CA LEU A 64 21.60 16.78 -9.10
C LEU A 64 21.43 17.09 -10.59
N ALA A 65 20.42 16.52 -11.25
CA ALA A 65 20.10 16.89 -12.64
C ALA A 65 19.75 18.39 -12.76
N GLY A 66 18.92 18.93 -11.86
CA GLY A 66 18.62 20.36 -11.84
C GLY A 66 19.83 21.24 -11.52
N ALA A 67 20.74 20.77 -10.66
CA ALA A 67 21.98 21.48 -10.34
C ALA A 67 22.94 21.53 -11.55
N ILE A 68 23.08 20.42 -12.28
CA ILE A 68 23.87 20.35 -13.52
C ILE A 68 23.32 21.32 -14.57
N GLU A 69 21.99 21.32 -14.75
CA GLU A 69 21.32 22.23 -15.68
C GLU A 69 21.58 23.70 -15.33
N ALA A 70 21.47 24.05 -14.04
CA ALA A 70 21.75 25.40 -13.57
C ALA A 70 23.23 25.81 -13.70
N ALA A 71 24.16 24.86 -13.55
CA ALA A 71 25.59 25.10 -13.70
C ALA A 71 26.05 25.19 -15.17
N GLY A 72 25.25 24.69 -16.12
CA GLY A 72 25.56 24.70 -17.56
C GLY A 72 26.71 23.78 -17.97
N SER A 73 27.21 22.97 -17.05
CA SER A 73 28.30 22.00 -17.28
C SER A 73 28.12 20.79 -16.35
N SER A 74 28.63 19.63 -16.78
CA SER A 74 28.54 18.38 -16.04
C SER A 74 29.90 17.70 -16.01
N ASP A 75 30.30 17.20 -14.84
CA ASP A 75 31.43 16.29 -14.76
C ASP A 75 30.99 14.84 -15.07
N PRO A 76 31.88 13.98 -15.58
CA PRO A 76 31.55 12.57 -15.82
C PRO A 76 31.01 11.85 -14.57
N ILE A 77 31.48 12.25 -13.39
CA ILE A 77 31.02 11.67 -12.12
C ILE A 77 29.55 12.02 -11.83
N ASP A 78 29.09 13.22 -12.19
CA ASP A 78 27.71 13.65 -11.99
C ASP A 78 26.76 12.78 -12.80
N ILE A 79 27.13 12.50 -14.06
CA ILE A 79 26.35 11.64 -14.95
C ILE A 79 26.21 10.23 -14.36
N VAL A 80 27.30 9.67 -13.82
CA VAL A 80 27.29 8.34 -13.19
C VAL A 80 26.41 8.33 -11.94
N VAL A 81 26.51 9.36 -11.09
CA VAL A 81 25.73 9.47 -9.85
C VAL A 81 24.24 9.64 -10.16
N VAL A 82 23.87 10.54 -11.09
CA VAL A 82 22.49 10.72 -11.54
C VAL A 82 21.94 9.41 -12.10
N GLY A 83 22.71 8.73 -12.97
CA GLY A 83 22.32 7.45 -13.56
C GLY A 83 22.07 6.37 -12.51
N ALA A 84 22.99 6.20 -11.57
CA ALA A 84 22.86 5.22 -10.48
C ALA A 84 21.66 5.53 -9.57
N ALA A 85 21.47 6.80 -9.20
CA ALA A 85 20.35 7.24 -8.39
C ALA A 85 19.00 7.04 -9.12
N ALA A 86 18.93 7.35 -10.41
CA ALA A 86 17.75 7.12 -11.23
C ALA A 86 17.39 5.63 -11.30
N LEU A 87 18.38 4.74 -11.48
CA LEU A 87 18.18 3.29 -11.51
C LEU A 87 17.64 2.77 -10.16
N LEU A 88 18.21 3.21 -9.05
CA LEU A 88 17.73 2.85 -7.71
C LEU A 88 16.29 3.34 -7.46
N CYS A 89 15.99 4.57 -7.90
CA CYS A 89 14.64 5.12 -7.81
C CYS A 89 13.64 4.29 -8.62
N ILE A 90 13.98 3.91 -9.85
CA ILE A 90 13.12 3.08 -10.71
C ILE A 90 12.94 1.68 -10.11
N ALA A 91 14.01 1.04 -9.63
CA ALA A 91 13.93 -0.29 -9.04
C ALA A 91 13.09 -0.30 -7.74
N GLY A 92 13.27 0.71 -6.89
CA GLY A 92 12.47 0.90 -5.69
C GLY A 92 11.00 1.18 -6.02
N GLY A 93 10.73 2.08 -6.96
CA GLY A 93 9.38 2.40 -7.44
C GLY A 93 8.67 1.19 -8.06
N ALA A 94 9.36 0.40 -8.88
CA ALA A 94 8.83 -0.84 -9.45
C ALA A 94 8.48 -1.87 -8.35
N THR A 95 9.31 -1.97 -7.31
CA THR A 95 9.07 -2.83 -6.15
C THR A 95 7.83 -2.37 -5.38
N LEU A 96 7.72 -1.07 -5.08
CA LEU A 96 6.54 -0.47 -4.44
C LEU A 96 5.26 -0.71 -5.24
N PHE A 97 5.32 -0.52 -6.57
CA PHE A 97 4.18 -0.77 -7.45
C PHE A 97 3.76 -2.24 -7.46
N ALA A 98 4.73 -3.16 -7.54
CA ALA A 98 4.46 -4.60 -7.49
C ALA A 98 3.85 -5.02 -6.14
N LEU A 99 4.32 -4.43 -5.03
CA LEU A 99 3.73 -4.61 -3.70
C LEU A 99 2.34 -3.99 -3.60
N TRP A 100 2.09 -2.82 -4.16
CA TRP A 100 0.76 -2.24 -4.18
C TRP A 100 -0.24 -3.14 -4.93
N ARG A 101 0.12 -3.57 -6.15
CA ARG A 101 -0.73 -4.41 -6.99
C ARG A 101 -1.05 -5.74 -6.31
N SER A 102 -0.04 -6.45 -5.82
CA SER A 102 -0.24 -7.74 -5.16
C SER A 102 -0.99 -7.60 -3.83
N GLY A 103 -0.76 -6.53 -3.08
CA GLY A 103 -1.43 -6.27 -1.81
C GLY A 103 -2.90 -5.92 -1.99
N ARG A 104 -3.21 -5.12 -3.02
CA ARG A 104 -4.58 -4.81 -3.43
C ARG A 104 -5.37 -6.07 -3.80
N LEU A 105 -4.73 -7.02 -4.47
CA LEU A 105 -5.35 -8.30 -4.85
C LEU A 105 -5.66 -9.15 -3.62
N LEU A 106 -4.69 -9.32 -2.71
CA LEU A 106 -4.87 -10.06 -1.46
C LEU A 106 -5.95 -9.45 -0.55
N ALA A 107 -5.92 -8.12 -0.37
CA ALA A 107 -6.89 -7.42 0.47
C ALA A 107 -8.32 -7.48 -0.11
N ARG A 108 -8.46 -7.48 -1.45
CA ARG A 108 -9.76 -7.69 -2.12
C ARG A 108 -10.27 -9.10 -1.92
N ALA A 109 -9.43 -10.10 -2.17
CA ALA A 109 -9.80 -11.51 -1.98
C ALA A 109 -10.18 -11.80 -0.52
N ALA A 110 -9.42 -11.27 0.45
CA ALA A 110 -9.75 -11.37 1.87
C ALA A 110 -11.12 -10.72 2.18
N CYS A 111 -11.36 -9.52 1.65
CA CYS A 111 -12.63 -8.81 1.82
C CYS A 111 -13.80 -9.60 1.26
N GLU A 112 -13.66 -10.18 0.07
CA GLU A 112 -14.70 -10.99 -0.58
C GLU A 112 -15.03 -12.26 0.23
N GLU A 113 -14.02 -13.01 0.66
CA GLU A 113 -14.23 -14.23 1.47
C GLU A 113 -14.83 -13.91 2.85
N LEU A 114 -14.42 -12.81 3.49
CA LEU A 114 -15.02 -12.36 4.76
C LEU A 114 -16.50 -11.98 4.59
N ARG A 115 -16.85 -11.32 3.47
CA ARG A 115 -18.25 -10.94 3.20
C ARG A 115 -19.10 -12.15 2.83
N ALA A 116 -18.53 -13.11 2.10
CA ALA A 116 -19.20 -14.35 1.69
C ALA A 116 -19.82 -15.08 2.89
N ILE A 117 -19.12 -15.12 4.03
CA ILE A 117 -19.60 -15.76 5.26
C ILE A 117 -20.99 -15.25 5.70
N TYR A 118 -21.22 -13.95 5.54
CA TYR A 118 -22.47 -13.30 5.95
C TYR A 118 -23.49 -13.20 4.81
N SER A 119 -23.03 -12.99 3.57
CA SER A 119 -23.94 -12.91 2.42
C SER A 119 -24.51 -14.27 2.00
N GLU A 120 -23.76 -15.35 2.21
CA GLU A 120 -24.20 -16.73 1.94
C GLU A 120 -25.01 -17.31 3.13
N GLY A 121 -25.20 -16.54 4.20
CA GLY A 121 -26.08 -16.89 5.32
C GLY A 121 -25.52 -17.92 6.29
N TRP A 122 -24.23 -18.28 6.18
CA TRP A 122 -23.63 -19.24 7.11
C TRP A 122 -23.51 -18.71 8.53
N ARG A 123 -23.31 -17.39 8.69
CA ARG A 123 -23.23 -16.75 10.00
C ARG A 123 -24.07 -15.49 10.07
N SER A 124 -24.78 -15.33 11.18
CA SER A 124 -25.50 -14.09 11.50
C SER A 124 -24.54 -13.01 12.04
N PRO A 125 -24.75 -11.73 11.68
CA PRO A 125 -24.04 -10.61 12.31
C PRO A 125 -24.24 -10.62 13.83
N SER A 126 -23.20 -10.28 14.59
CA SER A 126 -23.21 -10.36 16.05
C SER A 126 -22.56 -9.14 16.69
N PRO A 127 -22.94 -8.75 17.93
CA PRO A 127 -22.28 -7.65 18.65
C PRO A 127 -20.75 -7.81 18.75
N TRP A 128 -20.28 -9.05 18.76
CA TRP A 128 -18.85 -9.33 18.71
C TRP A 128 -18.18 -8.90 17.39
N GLY A 129 -18.89 -8.99 16.26
CA GLY A 129 -18.41 -8.49 14.97
C GLY A 129 -18.14 -6.98 14.99
N TRP A 130 -18.96 -6.20 15.70
CA TRP A 130 -18.73 -4.77 15.92
C TRP A 130 -17.46 -4.49 16.73
N ALA A 131 -17.21 -5.30 17.78
CA ALA A 131 -16.01 -5.17 18.61
C ALA A 131 -14.74 -5.54 17.83
N GLN A 132 -14.77 -6.65 17.08
CA GLN A 132 -13.64 -7.11 16.25
C GLN A 132 -13.19 -6.06 15.24
N VAL A 133 -14.11 -5.36 14.58
CA VAL A 133 -13.78 -4.29 13.62
C VAL A 133 -12.96 -3.17 14.26
N ARG A 134 -13.22 -2.85 15.54
CA ARG A 134 -12.54 -1.77 16.27
C ARG A 134 -11.21 -2.22 16.87
N LEU A 135 -11.15 -3.47 17.32
CA LEU A 135 -9.94 -4.08 17.85
C LEU A 135 -8.91 -4.37 16.76
N LEU A 136 -9.32 -4.48 15.49
CA LEU A 136 -8.41 -4.67 14.36
C LEU A 136 -7.29 -3.62 14.31
N ASN A 137 -7.62 -2.36 14.60
CA ASN A 137 -6.63 -1.29 14.56
C ASN A 137 -5.54 -1.44 15.64
N GLY A 138 -5.82 -2.24 16.68
CA GLY A 138 -4.85 -2.61 17.71
C GLY A 138 -3.99 -3.82 17.35
N GLU A 139 -4.28 -4.55 16.28
CA GLU A 139 -3.40 -5.63 15.81
C GLU A 139 -2.04 -5.02 15.38
N PRO A 140 -0.90 -5.47 15.92
CA PRO A 140 0.40 -4.83 15.68
C PRO A 140 0.74 -4.64 14.19
N ARG A 141 0.34 -5.61 13.35
CA ARG A 141 0.59 -5.59 11.90
C ARG A 141 -0.24 -4.54 11.17
N ILE A 142 -1.47 -4.30 11.62
CA ILE A 142 -2.34 -3.26 11.06
C ILE A 142 -1.93 -1.90 11.61
N PHE A 143 -1.66 -1.82 12.91
CA PHE A 143 -1.22 -0.60 13.57
C PHE A 143 0.01 0.01 12.90
N VAL A 144 1.06 -0.79 12.68
CA VAL A 144 2.28 -0.29 12.02
C VAL A 144 1.99 0.22 10.61
N ARG A 145 1.06 -0.41 9.86
CA ARG A 145 0.65 0.07 8.53
C ARG A 145 -0.13 1.38 8.58
N LEU A 146 -0.96 1.56 9.61
CA LEU A 146 -1.65 2.83 9.84
C LEU A 146 -0.64 3.93 10.16
N VAL A 147 0.33 3.66 11.04
CA VAL A 147 1.39 4.61 11.39
C VAL A 147 2.24 4.96 10.17
N THR A 148 2.79 3.97 9.45
CA THR A 148 3.63 4.24 8.27
C THR A 148 2.83 4.86 7.13
N GLY A 149 1.54 4.50 6.97
CA GLY A 149 0.65 5.12 5.99
C GLY A 149 0.39 6.60 6.30
N THR A 150 0.10 6.93 7.56
CA THR A 150 -0.12 8.31 8.01
C THR A 150 1.15 9.14 7.88
N LEU A 151 2.31 8.62 8.31
CA LEU A 151 3.60 9.31 8.16
C LEU A 151 3.91 9.58 6.68
N ALA A 152 3.65 8.63 5.79
CA ALA A 152 3.80 8.84 4.35
C ALA A 152 2.85 9.92 3.82
N LEU A 153 1.59 9.98 4.29
CA LEU A 153 0.69 11.07 3.91
C LEU A 153 1.15 12.44 4.45
N MET A 154 1.70 12.50 5.66
CA MET A 154 2.27 13.74 6.20
C MET A 154 3.46 14.20 5.35
N LEU A 155 4.34 13.28 4.95
CA LEU A 155 5.44 13.57 4.04
C LEU A 155 4.94 14.03 2.67
N ALA A 156 3.82 13.47 2.20
CA ALA A 156 3.17 13.90 0.97
C ALA A 156 2.70 15.36 1.04
N VAL A 157 2.02 15.72 2.13
CA VAL A 157 1.57 17.11 2.37
C VAL A 157 2.76 18.06 2.40
N GLY A 158 3.84 17.72 3.10
CA GLY A 158 5.06 18.51 3.13
C GLY A 158 5.69 18.70 1.74
N GLY A 159 5.82 17.61 0.97
CA GLY A 159 6.34 17.67 -0.39
C GLY A 159 5.47 18.52 -1.33
N PHE A 160 4.14 18.35 -1.29
CA PHE A 160 3.23 19.18 -2.09
C PHE A 160 3.27 20.65 -1.69
N ALA A 161 3.39 20.95 -0.39
CA ALA A 161 3.49 22.33 0.09
C ALA A 161 4.76 23.01 -0.44
N VAL A 162 5.91 22.33 -0.41
CA VAL A 162 7.17 22.85 -0.97
C VAL A 162 7.06 23.04 -2.48
N ALA A 163 6.56 22.04 -3.20
CA ALA A 163 6.38 22.12 -4.65
C ALA A 163 5.44 23.26 -5.05
N ALA A 164 4.31 23.41 -4.37
CA ALA A 164 3.34 24.48 -4.63
C ALA A 164 3.91 25.87 -4.33
N ARG A 165 4.68 26.00 -3.23
CA ARG A 165 5.36 27.24 -2.88
C ARG A 165 6.36 27.64 -3.96
N ASP A 166 7.19 26.70 -4.41
CA ASP A 166 8.19 26.99 -5.44
C ASP A 166 7.53 27.32 -6.79
N LEU A 167 6.50 26.56 -7.21
CA LEU A 167 5.75 26.88 -8.44
C LEU A 167 5.13 28.29 -8.40
N ALA A 168 4.73 28.78 -7.23
CA ALA A 168 4.20 30.13 -7.07
C ALA A 168 5.28 31.23 -7.04
N ALA A 169 6.48 30.92 -6.56
CA ALA A 169 7.59 31.87 -6.41
C ALA A 169 8.60 31.85 -7.57
N GLY A 170 8.50 30.86 -8.46
CA GLY A 170 9.46 30.56 -9.53
C GLY A 170 10.10 29.20 -9.29
N GLU A 171 10.13 28.37 -10.34
CA GLU A 171 10.68 27.01 -10.27
C GLU A 171 12.13 27.01 -9.79
N THR A 172 12.44 26.11 -8.86
CA THR A 172 13.78 25.93 -8.31
C THR A 172 14.24 24.49 -8.50
N MET A 173 15.53 24.24 -8.25
CA MET A 173 16.08 22.88 -8.24
C MET A 173 15.38 21.92 -7.25
N PHE A 174 14.59 22.43 -6.30
CA PHE A 174 13.83 21.62 -5.34
C PHE A 174 12.39 21.30 -5.79
N THR A 175 11.88 21.94 -6.86
CA THR A 175 10.49 21.75 -7.30
C THR A 175 10.23 20.30 -7.74
N LEU A 176 11.08 19.75 -8.62
CA LEU A 176 10.93 18.38 -9.09
C LEU A 176 11.21 17.32 -8.00
N PRO A 177 12.28 17.43 -7.19
CA PRO A 177 12.50 16.52 -6.06
C PRO A 177 11.34 16.51 -5.06
N SER A 178 10.84 17.68 -4.66
CA SER A 178 9.75 17.78 -3.68
C SER A 178 8.44 17.17 -4.22
N LEU A 179 8.13 17.38 -5.50
CA LEU A 179 6.98 16.76 -6.16
C LEU A 179 7.11 15.23 -6.24
N LEU A 180 8.30 14.70 -6.56
CA LEU A 180 8.55 13.26 -6.58
C LEU A 180 8.33 12.64 -5.20
N VAL A 181 8.89 13.26 -4.16
CA VAL A 181 8.67 12.84 -2.76
C VAL A 181 7.19 12.89 -2.41
N ALA A 182 6.49 13.94 -2.81
CA ALA A 182 5.06 14.11 -2.55
C ALA A 182 4.23 12.97 -3.15
N LEU A 183 4.42 12.71 -4.45
CA LEU A 183 3.69 11.68 -5.18
C LEU A 183 4.00 10.28 -4.67
N CYS A 184 5.27 9.95 -4.46
CA CYS A 184 5.68 8.64 -3.95
C CYS A 184 5.10 8.38 -2.55
N SER A 185 5.12 9.39 -1.68
CA SER A 185 4.59 9.32 -0.33
C SER A 185 3.06 9.23 -0.31
N ALA A 186 2.38 9.98 -1.18
CA ALA A 186 0.92 9.91 -1.34
C ALA A 186 0.49 8.52 -1.81
N CYS A 187 1.10 8.00 -2.89
CA CYS A 187 0.78 6.67 -3.40
C CYS A 187 1.05 5.56 -2.38
N SER A 188 2.16 5.66 -1.64
CA SER A 188 2.51 4.68 -0.60
C SER A 188 1.53 4.73 0.58
N GLY A 189 1.20 5.93 1.07
CA GLY A 189 0.24 6.12 2.15
C GLY A 189 -1.17 5.64 1.79
N LEU A 190 -1.69 6.08 0.63
CA LEU A 190 -3.00 5.65 0.12
C LEU A 190 -3.04 4.14 -0.16
N GLY A 191 -1.94 3.56 -0.64
CA GLY A 191 -1.82 2.13 -0.87
C GLY A 191 -1.97 1.31 0.42
N GLN A 192 -1.26 1.71 1.49
CA GLN A 192 -1.31 1.04 2.79
C GLN A 192 -2.68 1.18 3.45
N LEU A 193 -3.19 2.41 3.56
CA LEU A 193 -4.48 2.69 4.18
C LEU A 193 -5.63 2.05 3.40
N GLY A 194 -5.59 2.13 2.06
CA GLY A 194 -6.60 1.51 1.20
C GLY A 194 -6.64 -0.01 1.31
N GLY A 195 -5.51 -0.67 1.63
CA GLY A 195 -5.50 -2.11 1.93
C GLY A 195 -6.14 -2.44 3.27
N VAL A 196 -5.82 -1.67 4.33
CA VAL A 196 -6.44 -1.81 5.66
C VAL A 196 -7.96 -1.60 5.58
N MET A 197 -8.40 -0.53 4.91
CA MET A 197 -9.83 -0.22 4.75
C MET A 197 -10.62 -1.32 4.04
N ARG A 198 -10.00 -2.08 3.13
CA ARG A 198 -10.66 -3.23 2.48
C ARG A 198 -10.87 -4.38 3.46
N ILE A 199 -9.90 -4.65 4.34
CA ILE A 199 -10.02 -5.68 5.37
C ILE A 199 -11.11 -5.29 6.37
N VAL A 200 -11.07 -4.03 6.85
CA VAL A 200 -12.10 -3.46 7.73
C VAL A 200 -13.49 -3.60 7.11
N ARG A 201 -13.65 -3.23 5.83
CA ARG A 201 -14.92 -3.38 5.09
C ARG A 201 -15.38 -4.83 4.93
N GLY A 202 -14.43 -5.78 4.86
CA GLY A 202 -14.75 -7.20 4.83
C GLY A 202 -15.36 -7.67 6.14
N MET A 203 -14.71 -7.33 7.26
CA MET A 203 -15.15 -7.72 8.60
C MET A 203 -16.40 -6.98 9.05
N SER A 204 -16.64 -5.75 8.58
CA SER A 204 -17.85 -5.00 8.90
C SER A 204 -19.13 -5.67 8.41
N ALA A 205 -19.06 -6.68 7.53
CA ALA A 205 -20.22 -7.50 7.20
C ALA A 205 -20.78 -8.27 8.41
N GLY A 206 -19.95 -8.53 9.42
CA GLY A 206 -20.37 -9.13 10.69
C GLY A 206 -20.91 -8.15 11.72
N ASP A 207 -20.86 -6.84 11.45
CA ASP A 207 -21.38 -5.80 12.33
C ASP A 207 -22.91 -5.69 12.19
N PRO A 208 -23.68 -5.92 13.27
CA PRO A 208 -25.14 -5.83 13.24
C PRO A 208 -25.63 -4.41 12.91
N ILE A 209 -24.87 -3.36 13.19
CA ILE A 209 -25.23 -1.98 12.85
C ILE A 209 -25.08 -1.76 11.34
N ALA A 210 -23.95 -2.19 10.76
CA ALA A 210 -23.73 -2.11 9.32
C ALA A 210 -24.77 -2.93 8.53
N ALA A 211 -25.15 -4.10 9.04
CA ALA A 211 -26.18 -4.95 8.43
C ALA A 211 -27.57 -4.30 8.40
N ARG A 212 -27.91 -3.44 9.38
CA ARG A 212 -29.19 -2.70 9.40
C ARG A 212 -29.25 -1.60 8.34
N HIS A 213 -28.13 -0.94 8.06
CA HIS A 213 -28.07 0.13 7.05
C HIS A 213 -28.07 -0.38 5.61
N LEU A 214 -27.64 -1.63 5.37
CA LEU A 214 -27.64 -2.25 4.03
C LEU A 214 -29.00 -2.85 3.62
N ARG A 215 -29.98 -2.91 4.53
CA ARG A 215 -31.34 -3.43 4.29
C ARG A 215 -32.40 -2.33 4.11
N ARG A 216 -32.00 -1.05 4.17
CA ARG A 216 -32.83 0.12 3.84
C ARG A 216 -32.39 0.66 2.49
#